data_AF-A0A831Z0D9-F1
#
_entry.id   AF-A0A831Z0D9-F1
#
_cell.length_a   1.000
_cell.length_b   1.000
_cell.length_c   1.000
_cell.angle_alpha   90.00
_cell.angle_beta   90.00
_cell.angle_gamma   90.00
#
_symmetry.space_group_name_H-M   'P 1'
#
loop_
_entity.id
_entity.type
_entity.pdbx_description
1 polymer ?
#
loop_
_entity_poly.entity_id
_entity_poly.type
_entity_poly.pdbx_seq_one_letter_code
_entity_poly.pdbx_strand_id
1 'polypeptide(L)'
;MTCQDVQQQIRHHFDTGTLPAMDEAVQRHLHHCAQCRRVYENLARLEANLHAMQPAVPPEIRRAIFMPSGVSAPGGWQPALVAIALAVVFLVGLVAYWFAVPRVSLPEKPPATFALDGVEAPQSPGTVMIFQKEQGARKYHIVWIQNPERPL
;
A
#
# COMPACT_ATOMS: atom_id res chain seq x y z
N MET A 1 -5.18 -20.20 -19.79
CA MET A 1 -6.22 -19.25 -19.35
C MET A 1 -7.52 -20.01 -19.21
N THR A 2 -8.18 -19.92 -18.05
CA THR A 2 -9.43 -20.65 -17.78
C THR A 2 -10.63 -19.87 -18.32
N CYS A 3 -11.78 -20.53 -18.51
CA CYS A 3 -13.02 -19.86 -18.89
C CYS A 3 -13.44 -18.80 -17.85
N GLN A 4 -13.12 -19.03 -16.57
CA GLN A 4 -13.43 -18.10 -15.49
C GLN A 4 -12.61 -16.80 -15.61
N ASP A 5 -11.31 -16.91 -15.87
CA ASP A 5 -10.44 -15.74 -16.08
C ASP A 5 -10.94 -14.88 -17.25
N VAL A 6 -11.33 -15.54 -18.35
CA VAL A 6 -11.84 -14.88 -19.56
C VAL A 6 -13.14 -14.16 -19.26
N GLN A 7 -14.06 -14.80 -18.53
CA GLN A 7 -15.32 -14.17 -18.15
C GLN A 7 -15.10 -12.96 -17.23
N GLN A 8 -14.15 -13.02 -16.31
CA GLN A 8 -13.82 -11.90 -15.43
C GLN A 8 -13.24 -10.72 -16.23
N GLN A 9 -12.33 -10.98 -17.17
CA GLN A 9 -11.78 -9.93 -18.04
C GLN A 9 -12.84 -9.33 -18.98
N ILE A 10 -13.73 -10.15 -19.54
CA ILE A 10 -14.85 -9.65 -20.35
C ILE A 10 -15.74 -8.72 -19.52
N ARG A 11 -16.11 -9.10 -18.28
CA ARG A 11 -16.92 -8.22 -17.43
C ARG A 11 -16.22 -6.89 -17.13
N HIS A 12 -14.95 -6.97 -16.75
CA HIS A 12 -14.16 -5.78 -16.46
C HIS A 12 -14.10 -4.81 -17.64
N HIS A 13 -13.96 -5.34 -18.86
CA HIS A 13 -13.97 -4.55 -20.09
C HIS A 13 -15.26 -3.74 -20.29
N PHE A 14 -16.42 -4.37 -20.11
CA PHE A 14 -17.71 -3.68 -20.22
C PHE A 14 -17.96 -2.71 -19.06
N ASP A 15 -17.40 -2.97 -17.87
CA ASP A 15 -17.54 -2.07 -16.72
C ASP A 15 -16.71 -0.79 -16.87
N THR A 16 -15.50 -0.86 -17.43
CA THR A 16 -14.62 0.30 -17.58
C THR A 16 -14.93 1.16 -18.80
N GLY A 17 -15.70 0.64 -19.77
CA GLY A 17 -16.04 1.33 -21.03
C GLY A 17 -14.83 1.71 -21.89
N THR A 18 -13.65 1.27 -21.49
CA THR A 18 -12.41 1.42 -22.23
C THR A 18 -12.17 0.10 -22.94
N LEU A 19 -11.87 0.16 -24.24
CA LEU A 19 -11.28 -0.97 -24.95
C LEU A 19 -9.77 -0.92 -24.71
N PRO A 20 -9.19 -1.54 -23.66
CA PRO A 20 -7.83 -2.02 -23.85
C PRO A 20 -7.90 -2.98 -25.03
N ALA A 21 -6.93 -2.90 -25.94
CA ALA A 21 -6.78 -3.89 -27.00
C ALA A 21 -6.93 -5.27 -26.35
N MET A 22 -8.02 -5.98 -26.66
CA MET A 22 -8.32 -7.26 -26.02
C MET A 22 -7.07 -8.12 -26.11
N ASP A 23 -6.56 -8.54 -24.96
CA ASP A 23 -5.35 -9.34 -24.86
C ASP A 23 -5.44 -10.52 -25.85
N GLU A 24 -4.37 -10.77 -26.61
CA GLU A 24 -4.30 -11.86 -27.59
C GLU A 24 -4.67 -13.21 -26.98
N ALA A 25 -4.41 -13.39 -25.67
CA ALA A 25 -4.83 -14.57 -24.93
C ALA A 25 -6.37 -14.74 -24.89
N VAL A 26 -7.11 -13.65 -24.70
CA VAL A 26 -8.59 -13.64 -24.71
C VAL A 26 -9.11 -13.95 -26.11
N GLN A 27 -8.56 -13.29 -27.12
CA GLN A 27 -8.99 -13.50 -28.51
C GLN A 27 -8.80 -14.96 -28.95
N ARG A 28 -7.63 -15.56 -28.64
CA ARG A 28 -7.40 -16.99 -28.89
C ARG A 28 -8.40 -17.86 -28.14
N HIS A 29 -8.69 -17.55 -26.88
CA HIS A 29 -9.66 -18.33 -26.12
C HIS A 29 -11.07 -18.25 -26.71
N LEU A 30 -11.53 -17.06 -27.14
CA LEU A 30 -12.84 -16.89 -27.78
C LEU A 30 -12.93 -17.62 -29.12
N HIS A 31 -11.82 -17.77 -29.83
CA HIS A 31 -11.76 -18.57 -31.05
C HIS A 31 -11.97 -20.08 -30.78
N HIS A 32 -11.50 -20.58 -29.63
CA HIS A 32 -11.59 -22.00 -29.28
C HIS A 32 -12.80 -22.37 -28.41
N CYS A 33 -13.32 -21.43 -27.61
CA CYS A 33 -14.39 -21.68 -26.65
C CYS A 33 -15.71 -21.04 -27.09
N ALA A 34 -16.61 -21.87 -27.64
CA ALA A 34 -17.92 -21.41 -28.12
C ALA A 34 -18.80 -20.82 -27.01
N GLN A 35 -18.66 -21.28 -25.76
CA GLN A 35 -19.43 -20.75 -24.63
C GLN A 35 -19.00 -19.31 -24.31
N CYS A 36 -17.71 -19.06 -24.14
CA CYS A 36 -17.19 -17.72 -23.88
C CYS A 36 -17.48 -16.77 -25.05
N ARG A 37 -17.43 -17.26 -26.29
CA ARG A 37 -17.81 -16.48 -27.47
C ARG A 37 -19.27 -16.02 -27.43
N ARG A 38 -20.22 -16.90 -27.11
CA ARG A 38 -21.64 -16.51 -26.97
C ARG A 38 -21.86 -15.47 -25.87
N VAL A 39 -21.16 -15.60 -24.74
CA VAL A 39 -21.25 -14.61 -23.65
C VAL A 39 -20.77 -13.24 -24.13
N TYR A 40 -19.63 -13.19 -24.81
CA TYR A 40 -19.10 -11.95 -25.39
C TYR A 40 -20.06 -11.33 -26.40
N GLU A 41 -20.56 -12.11 -27.37
CA GLU A 41 -21.51 -11.63 -28.39
C GLU A 41 -22.82 -11.10 -27.78
N ASN A 42 -23.33 -11.75 -26.72
CA ASN A 42 -24.52 -11.29 -26.02
C ASN A 42 -24.30 -9.94 -25.31
N LEU A 43 -23.16 -9.78 -24.65
CA LEU A 43 -22.80 -8.51 -24.01
C LEU A 43 -22.58 -7.40 -25.03
N ALA A 44 -21.88 -7.69 -26.14
CA ALA A 44 -21.68 -6.74 -27.23
C ALA A 44 -23.00 -6.29 -27.87
N ARG A 45 -23.96 -7.20 -28.06
CA ARG A 45 -25.32 -6.85 -28.53
C ARG A 45 -26.06 -5.98 -27.52
N LEU A 46 -25.95 -6.28 -26.23
CA LEU A 46 -26.60 -5.50 -25.19
C LEU A 46 -26.03 -4.07 -25.14
N GLU A 47 -24.71 -3.93 -25.23
CA GLU A 47 -24.04 -2.63 -25.31
C GLU A 47 -24.46 -1.84 -26.55
N ALA A 48 -24.49 -2.48 -27.73
CA ALA A 48 -24.97 -1.84 -28.95
C ALA A 48 -26.42 -1.35 -28.83
N ASN A 49 -27.30 -2.13 -28.20
CA ASN A 49 -28.68 -1.72 -27.93
C ASN A 49 -28.77 -0.55 -26.95
N LEU A 50 -27.95 -0.56 -25.89
CA LEU A 50 -27.87 0.56 -24.94
C LEU A 50 -27.40 1.84 -25.61
N HIS A 51 -26.41 1.75 -26.51
CA HIS A 51 -25.97 2.89 -27.31
C HIS A 51 -27.04 3.38 -28.28
N ALA A 52 -27.79 2.47 -28.90
CA ALA A 52 -28.91 2.84 -29.79
C ALA A 52 -30.07 3.51 -29.02
N MET A 53 -30.27 3.14 -27.74
CA MET A 53 -31.29 3.74 -26.87
C MET A 53 -30.84 5.02 -26.18
N GLN A 54 -29.54 5.34 -26.17
CA GLN A 54 -29.07 6.60 -25.58
C GLN A 54 -29.68 7.77 -26.34
N PRO A 55 -30.57 8.56 -25.71
CA PRO A 55 -31.14 9.73 -26.37
C PRO A 55 -29.99 10.66 -26.72
N ALA A 56 -30.04 11.26 -27.91
CA ALA A 56 -29.09 12.28 -28.31
C ALA A 56 -29.18 13.43 -27.29
N VAL A 57 -28.24 13.46 -26.34
CA VAL A 57 -28.20 14.49 -25.30
C VAL A 57 -28.02 15.83 -26.02
N PRO A 58 -29.00 16.75 -25.95
CA PRO A 58 -28.90 18.04 -26.61
C PRO A 58 -27.63 18.77 -26.18
N PRO A 59 -26.97 19.50 -27.09
CA PRO A 59 -25.72 20.18 -26.79
C PRO A 59 -25.86 21.19 -25.65
N GLU A 60 -27.05 21.74 -25.39
CA GLU A 60 -27.28 22.62 -24.23
C GLU A 60 -27.11 21.88 -22.89
N ILE A 61 -27.59 20.64 -22.79
CA ILE A 61 -27.49 19.83 -21.56
C ILE A 61 -26.05 19.42 -21.31
N ARG A 62 -25.28 19.08 -22.35
CA ARG A 62 -23.83 18.80 -22.20
C ARG A 62 -23.11 20.00 -21.61
N ARG A 63 -23.39 21.22 -22.10
CA ARG A 63 -22.77 22.44 -21.56
C ARG A 63 -23.16 22.70 -20.11
N ALA A 64 -24.40 22.41 -19.72
CA ALA A 64 -24.85 22.55 -18.33
C ALA A 64 -24.16 21.57 -17.36
N ILE A 65 -23.81 20.36 -17.83
CA ILE A 65 -23.09 19.36 -17.01
C ILE A 65 -21.59 19.67 -16.93
N PHE A 66 -20.99 20.22 -18.00
CA PHE A 66 -19.57 20.57 -18.03
C PHE A 66 -19.25 21.98 -17.54
N MET A 67 -20.26 22.81 -17.25
CA MET A 67 -20.02 23.95 -16.39
C MET A 67 -19.78 23.38 -14.99
N PRO A 68 -18.56 23.49 -14.41
CA PRO A 68 -18.41 23.24 -12.98
C PRO A 68 -19.41 24.19 -12.38
N SER A 69 -20.50 23.65 -11.83
CA SER A 69 -21.54 24.45 -11.25
C SER A 69 -20.82 25.29 -10.21
N GLY A 70 -20.63 26.58 -10.52
CA GLY A 70 -20.03 27.58 -9.64
C GLY A 70 -20.93 27.86 -8.45
N VAL A 71 -21.62 26.83 -7.97
CA VAL A 71 -22.14 26.73 -6.62
C VAL A 71 -20.91 26.62 -5.74
N SER A 72 -20.28 27.77 -5.51
CA SER A 72 -19.78 28.10 -4.19
C SER A 72 -20.87 27.65 -3.22
N ALA A 73 -20.67 26.47 -2.61
CA ALA A 73 -21.62 25.93 -1.65
C ALA A 73 -21.90 27.02 -0.60
N PRO A 74 -23.16 27.43 -0.40
CA PRO A 74 -23.47 28.41 0.61
C PRO A 74 -23.16 27.79 1.98
N GLY A 75 -22.09 28.28 2.63
CA GLY A 75 -21.82 27.98 4.04
C GLY A 75 -20.92 26.78 4.35
N GLY A 76 -20.08 26.32 3.43
CA GLY A 76 -18.98 25.41 3.79
C GLY A 76 -17.94 26.16 4.62
N TRP A 77 -17.63 25.68 5.82
CA TRP A 77 -16.56 26.23 6.66
C TRP A 77 -15.29 26.33 5.83
N GLN A 78 -14.75 27.54 5.67
CA GLN A 78 -13.59 27.78 4.82
C GLN A 78 -12.50 26.76 5.20
N PRO A 79 -11.84 26.09 4.23
CA PRO A 79 -10.81 25.09 4.53
C PRO A 79 -9.69 25.65 5.43
N ALA A 80 -9.53 26.98 5.44
CA ALA A 80 -8.69 27.71 6.39
C ALA A 80 -9.06 27.43 7.87
N LEU A 81 -10.35 27.39 8.23
CA LEU A 81 -10.80 27.12 9.60
C LEU A 81 -10.50 25.68 10.03
N VAL A 82 -10.62 24.71 9.11
CA VAL A 82 -10.27 23.32 9.39
C VAL A 82 -8.76 23.18 9.62
N ALA A 83 -7.95 23.84 8.79
CA ALA A 83 -6.49 23.85 8.96
C ALA A 83 -6.07 24.49 10.29
N ILE A 84 -6.71 25.60 10.69
CA ILE A 84 -6.45 26.26 11.98
C ILE A 84 -6.82 25.33 13.15
N ALA A 85 -7.99 24.68 13.09
CA ALA A 85 -8.43 23.76 14.16
C ALA A 85 -7.44 22.60 14.35
N LEU A 86 -6.97 21.99 13.26
CA LEU A 86 -5.98 20.90 13.33
C LEU A 86 -4.64 21.38 13.88
N ALA A 87 -4.18 22.57 13.48
CA ALA A 87 -2.95 23.15 14.00
C ALA A 87 -3.02 23.37 15.52
N VAL A 88 -4.14 23.88 16.03
CA VAL A 88 -4.34 24.09 17.47
C VAL A 88 -4.33 22.76 18.24
N VAL A 89 -5.03 21.74 17.76
CA VAL A 89 -5.03 20.40 18.40
C VAL A 89 -3.62 19.81 18.45
N PHE A 90 -2.87 19.93 17.35
CA PHE A 90 -1.50 19.44 17.29
C PHE A 90 -0.57 20.15 18.27
N LEU A 91 -0.70 21.49 18.38
CA LEU A 91 0.11 22.30 19.29
C LEU A 91 -0.17 21.98 20.76
N VAL A 92 -1.45 21.83 21.12
CA VAL A 92 -1.86 21.43 22.48
C VAL A 92 -1.36 20.01 22.80
N GLY A 93 -1.46 19.08 21.86
CA GLY A 93 -0.94 17.72 22.01
C GLY A 93 0.57 17.67 22.22
N LEU A 94 1.33 18.48 21.47
CA LEU A 94 2.77 18.64 21.64
C LEU A 94 3.12 19.16 23.03
N VAL A 95 2.47 20.23 23.48
CA VAL A 95 2.71 20.78 24.82
C VAL A 95 2.39 19.75 25.90
N ALA A 96 1.23 19.10 25.82
CA ALA A 96 0.85 18.05 26.77
C ALA A 96 1.86 16.90 26.79
N TYR A 97 2.37 16.49 25.63
CA TYR A 97 3.41 15.46 25.51
C TYR A 97 4.70 15.86 26.24
N TRP A 98 5.17 17.11 26.07
CA TRP A 98 6.37 17.60 26.76
C TRP A 98 6.26 17.61 28.29
N PHE A 99 5.06 17.77 28.83
CA PHE A 99 4.81 17.72 30.28
C PHE A 99 4.51 16.31 30.79
N ALA A 100 3.89 15.45 29.97
CA ALA A 100 3.47 14.11 30.37
C ALA A 100 4.59 13.07 30.27
N VAL A 101 5.60 13.27 29.41
CA VAL A 101 6.77 12.39 29.38
C VAL A 101 7.58 12.64 30.66
N PRO A 102 7.59 11.69 31.62
CA PRO A 102 8.43 11.84 32.79
C PRO A 102 9.86 11.97 32.28
N ARG A 103 10.54 13.05 32.64
CA ARG A 103 11.99 13.17 32.40
C ARG A 103 12.59 11.94 33.05
N VAL A 104 12.98 10.98 32.21
CA VAL A 104 13.68 9.78 32.67
C VAL A 104 15.01 10.31 33.18
N SER A 105 15.07 10.53 34.50
CA SER A 105 16.30 10.79 35.20
C SER A 105 17.21 9.62 34.86
N LEU A 106 18.21 9.87 34.02
CA LEU A 106 19.24 8.87 33.75
C LEU A 106 19.79 8.47 35.12
N PRO A 107 19.79 7.18 35.47
CA PRO A 107 20.32 6.75 36.75
C PRO A 107 21.78 7.19 36.81
N GLU A 108 22.05 8.14 37.71
CA GLU A 108 23.37 8.77 37.89
C GLU A 108 24.43 7.77 38.40
N LYS A 109 24.03 6.54 38.69
CA LYS A 109 24.95 5.49 39.09
C LYS A 109 25.57 4.86 37.84
N PRO A 110 26.88 5.06 37.58
CA PRO A 110 27.55 4.34 36.51
C PRO A 110 27.35 2.83 36.73
N PRO A 111 27.10 2.04 35.67
CA PRO A 111 26.94 0.61 35.81
C PRO A 111 28.18 0.06 36.50
N ALA A 112 27.96 -0.72 37.57
CA ALA A 112 29.03 -1.45 38.21
C ALA A 112 29.80 -2.19 37.10
N THR A 113 31.09 -1.89 36.98
CA THR A 113 31.99 -2.60 36.09
C THR A 113 31.88 -4.07 36.43
N PHE A 114 31.19 -4.84 35.57
CA PHE A 114 31.21 -6.29 35.64
C PHE A 114 32.65 -6.70 35.34
N ALA A 115 33.41 -7.00 36.39
CA ALA A 115 34.65 -7.72 36.27
C ALA A 115 34.29 -9.08 35.66
N LEU A 116 34.60 -9.24 34.37
CA LEU A 116 34.58 -10.53 33.70
C LEU A 116 35.81 -11.31 34.21
N ASP A 117 35.73 -11.81 35.44
CA ASP A 117 36.67 -12.80 35.93
C ASP A 117 36.51 -14.06 35.06
N GLY A 118 37.53 -14.37 34.27
CA GLY A 118 37.68 -15.68 33.61
C GLY A 118 37.39 -15.75 32.11
N VAL A 119 37.21 -14.64 31.39
CA VAL A 119 37.23 -14.71 29.91
C VAL A 119 38.66 -14.53 29.43
N GLU A 120 39.38 -15.63 29.28
CA GLU A 120 40.64 -15.67 28.53
C GLU A 120 40.39 -15.13 27.11
N ALA A 121 41.11 -14.06 26.78
CA ALA A 121 41.06 -13.46 25.45
C ALA A 121 41.46 -14.51 24.40
N PRO A 122 40.64 -14.75 23.36
CA PRO A 122 41.04 -15.67 22.29
C PRO A 122 42.29 -15.12 21.60
N GLN A 123 43.38 -15.88 21.63
CA GLN A 123 44.68 -15.53 21.04
C GLN A 123 44.70 -15.59 19.50
N SER A 124 43.57 -15.80 18.82
CA SER A 124 43.53 -15.88 17.36
C SER A 124 43.01 -14.58 16.72
N PRO A 125 43.82 -13.89 15.89
CA PRO A 125 43.39 -12.71 15.16
C PRO A 125 42.39 -13.12 14.06
N GLY A 126 41.11 -12.85 14.29
CA GLY A 126 40.09 -12.94 13.23
C GLY A 126 38.67 -13.26 13.67
N THR A 127 38.40 -13.53 14.95
CA THR A 127 37.04 -13.93 15.38
C THR A 127 36.30 -12.75 16.01
N VAL A 128 35.36 -12.16 15.27
CA VAL A 128 34.43 -11.15 15.78
C VAL A 128 33.22 -11.87 16.37
N MET A 129 33.04 -11.81 17.69
CA MET A 129 31.83 -12.33 18.34
C MET A 129 30.79 -11.21 18.46
N ILE A 130 29.70 -11.29 17.70
CA ILE A 130 28.57 -10.37 17.80
C ILE A 130 27.53 -11.02 18.73
N PHE A 131 27.32 -10.44 19.91
CA PHE A 131 26.27 -10.86 20.83
C PHE A 131 25.00 -10.08 20.52
N GLN A 132 24.04 -10.69 19.83
CA GLN A 132 22.73 -10.11 19.63
C GLN A 132 21.83 -10.44 20.82
N LYS A 133 21.49 -9.43 21.61
CA LYS A 133 20.66 -9.55 22.82
C LYS A 133 19.19 -9.36 22.44
N GLU A 134 18.45 -10.44 22.26
CA GLU A 134 16.98 -10.37 22.21
C GLU A 134 16.41 -10.31 23.62
N GLN A 135 15.59 -9.28 23.88
CA GLN A 135 14.91 -9.11 25.15
C GLN A 135 13.68 -10.03 25.21
N GLY A 136 13.79 -11.12 25.98
CA GLY A 136 12.65 -11.96 26.37
C GLY A 136 12.91 -13.45 26.15
N ALA A 137 13.14 -14.19 27.24
CA ALA A 137 13.33 -15.65 27.30
C ALA A 137 14.54 -16.21 26.51
N ARG A 138 15.64 -16.45 27.26
CA ARG A 138 16.98 -16.79 26.78
C ARG A 138 17.03 -18.11 25.98
N LYS A 139 17.17 -18.02 24.66
CA LYS A 139 17.87 -19.01 23.83
C LYS A 139 19.08 -18.33 23.20
N TYR A 140 20.26 -18.88 23.43
CA TYR A 140 21.49 -18.40 22.79
C TYR A 140 21.73 -19.27 21.55
N HIS A 141 21.66 -18.66 20.37
CA HIS A 141 22.12 -19.28 19.14
C HIS A 141 23.55 -18.81 18.89
N ILE A 142 24.51 -19.70 19.09
CA ILE A 142 25.91 -19.46 18.70
C ILE A 142 25.98 -19.73 17.20
N VAL A 143 26.07 -18.67 16.40
CA VAL A 143 26.24 -18.77 14.95
C VAL A 143 27.71 -18.57 14.63
N TRP A 144 28.35 -19.61 14.11
CA TRP A 144 29.72 -19.56 13.61
C TRP A 144 29.68 -19.09 12.16
N ILE A 145 30.17 -17.89 11.88
CA ILE A 145 30.30 -17.37 10.52
C ILE A 145 31.74 -17.62 10.07
N GLN A 146 31.94 -18.62 9.21
CA GLN A 146 33.22 -18.79 8.52
C GLN A 146 33.38 -17.67 7.49
N ASN A 147 34.43 -16.88 7.64
CA ASN A 147 34.78 -15.84 6.67
C ASN A 147 35.28 -16.51 5.37
N PRO A 148 34.57 -16.37 4.23
CA PRO A 148 34.91 -17.06 2.99
C PRO A 148 36.15 -16.49 2.27
N GLU A 149 36.75 -15.40 2.75
CA GLU A 149 37.83 -14.70 2.04
C GLU A 149 39.27 -15.15 2.40
N ARG A 150 39.45 -16.22 3.17
CA ARG A 150 40.80 -16.81 3.37
C ARG A 150 41.02 -18.01 2.44
N PRO A 151 41.77 -17.86 1.34
CA PRO A 151 42.30 -19.02 0.62
C PRO A 151 43.27 -19.79 1.52
N LEU A 152 43.17 -21.13 1.50
CA LEU A 152 44.07 -22.08 2.16
C LEU A 152 45.50 -22.01 1.61
#